data_AF-A0A094BZF9-F1
#
_entry.id   AF-A0A094BZF9-F1
#
_cell.length_a   1.000
_cell.length_b   1.000
_cell.length_c   1.000
_cell.angle_alpha   90.00
_cell.angle_beta   90.00
_cell.angle_gamma   90.00
#
_symmetry.space_group_name_H-M   'P 1'
#
loop_
_entity.id
_entity.type
_entity.pdbx_description
1 polymer ?
#
loop_
_entity_poly.entity_id
_entity_poly.type
_entity_poly.pdbx_seq_one_letter_code
_entity_poly.pdbx_strand_id
1 'polypeptide(L)'
;MNVAYDQPVDVQLNRHEEDYKKPKTVYKPFSGGGQRLGSPVPGAETSTASAPIQSSAGPSTAQPASQTPQVDINPALPTLSLRIQLADGTRLPARFNTTHSIGDVYDFIARASPDSSTRAWVVATTFPSKDHTDKSAVLGELDEFKRGGVAVQKWV
;
A
#
# COMPACT_ATOMS: atom_id res chain seq x y z
N MET A 1 15.59 -26.32 -7.95
CA MET A 1 15.47 -27.75 -7.61
C MET A 1 16.12 -27.94 -6.26
N ASN A 2 15.35 -28.38 -5.26
CA ASN A 2 15.85 -28.60 -3.90
C ASN A 2 16.44 -30.02 -3.83
N VAL A 3 17.68 -30.19 -4.33
CA VAL A 3 18.39 -31.49 -4.41
C VAL A 3 19.69 -31.43 -3.61
N ALA A 4 20.05 -32.52 -2.94
CA ALA A 4 21.27 -32.63 -2.15
C ALA A 4 22.51 -32.76 -3.05
N TYR A 5 23.70 -32.39 -2.52
CA TYR A 5 24.97 -32.67 -3.19
C TYR A 5 25.10 -34.18 -3.48
N ASP A 6 25.58 -34.53 -4.68
CA ASP A 6 25.74 -35.91 -5.18
C ASP A 6 24.46 -36.74 -5.41
N GLN A 7 23.27 -36.13 -5.44
CA GLN A 7 22.06 -36.84 -5.83
C GLN A 7 21.99 -37.02 -7.37
N PRO A 8 21.85 -38.25 -7.91
CA PRO A 8 21.73 -38.47 -9.34
C PRO A 8 20.40 -37.89 -9.85
N VAL A 9 20.47 -37.02 -10.86
CA VAL A 9 19.30 -36.38 -11.49
C VAL A 9 19.22 -36.86 -12.94
N ASP A 10 18.07 -37.41 -13.32
CA ASP A 10 17.78 -37.74 -14.72
C ASP A 10 17.38 -36.47 -15.46
N VAL A 11 18.14 -36.11 -16.50
CA VAL A 11 17.92 -34.92 -17.31
C VAL A 11 17.51 -35.35 -18.71
N GLN A 12 16.24 -35.11 -19.04
CA GLN A 12 15.71 -35.42 -20.36
C GLN A 12 15.76 -34.18 -21.25
N LEU A 13 16.55 -34.26 -22.32
CA LEU A 13 16.63 -33.22 -23.34
C LEU A 13 15.46 -33.35 -24.31
N ASN A 14 14.48 -32.46 -24.20
CA ASN A 14 13.39 -32.34 -25.16
C ASN A 14 13.83 -31.41 -26.29
N ARG A 15 14.17 -31.98 -27.46
CA ARG A 15 14.58 -31.22 -28.65
C ARG A 15 13.35 -30.92 -29.50
N HIS A 16 13.03 -29.64 -29.64
CA HIS A 16 11.97 -29.19 -30.55
C HIS A 16 12.56 -28.90 -31.93
N GLU A 17 11.95 -29.41 -33.00
CA GLU A 17 12.34 -29.17 -34.41
C GLU A 17 11.64 -27.96 -35.03
N GLU A 18 11.00 -27.14 -34.19
CA GLU A 18 10.20 -25.99 -34.60
C GLU A 18 11.08 -24.75 -34.84
N ASP A 19 10.87 -24.03 -35.94
CA ASP A 19 11.46 -22.70 -36.13
C ASP A 19 11.05 -21.76 -35.00
N TYR A 20 12.04 -21.12 -34.37
CA TYR A 20 11.81 -20.23 -33.22
C TYR A 20 10.83 -19.10 -33.56
N LYS A 21 9.70 -19.05 -32.84
CA LYS A 21 8.74 -17.94 -32.92
C LYS A 21 8.93 -17.00 -31.75
N LYS A 22 9.34 -15.76 -32.05
CA LYS A 22 9.43 -14.70 -31.03
C LYS A 22 8.06 -14.50 -30.37
N PRO A 23 7.98 -14.54 -29.03
CA PRO A 23 6.74 -14.24 -28.31
C PRO A 23 6.20 -12.87 -28.72
N LYS A 24 4.86 -12.75 -28.84
CA LYS A 24 4.22 -11.48 -29.20
C LYS A 24 4.53 -10.44 -28.13
N THR A 25 5.24 -9.37 -28.51
CA THR A 25 5.48 -8.24 -27.62
C THR A 25 4.16 -7.53 -27.35
N VAL A 26 3.83 -7.37 -26.06
CA VAL A 26 2.68 -6.56 -25.64
C VAL A 26 3.02 -5.08 -25.87
N TYR A 27 2.26 -4.40 -26.73
CA TYR A 27 2.43 -2.97 -26.97
C TYR A 27 2.05 -2.17 -25.72
N LYS A 28 2.99 -1.38 -25.19
CA LYS A 28 2.79 -0.47 -24.04
C LYS A 28 2.89 0.99 -24.54
N PRO A 29 1.76 1.66 -24.83
CA PRO A 29 1.78 3.07 -25.20
C PRO A 29 2.26 3.94 -24.01
N PHE A 30 2.92 5.07 -24.30
CA PHE A 30 3.51 6.00 -23.33
C PHE A 30 4.60 5.39 -22.44
N SER A 31 5.54 4.67 -23.06
CA SER A 31 6.78 4.22 -22.41
C SER A 31 7.89 5.28 -22.51
N GLY A 32 8.77 5.32 -21.52
CA GLY A 32 9.85 6.30 -21.41
C GLY A 32 9.85 7.02 -20.06
N GLY A 33 11.02 7.45 -19.58
CA GLY A 33 11.11 8.29 -18.39
C GLY A 33 10.66 9.72 -18.70
N GLY A 34 9.75 10.27 -17.91
CA GLY A 34 9.33 11.67 -18.04
C GLY A 34 10.29 12.61 -17.31
N GLN A 35 10.71 13.70 -17.95
CA GLN A 35 11.48 14.77 -17.31
C GLN A 35 10.57 15.96 -17.00
N ARG A 36 10.62 16.48 -15.76
CA ARG A 36 9.83 17.65 -15.37
C ARG A 36 10.54 18.93 -15.85
N LEU A 37 9.84 19.76 -16.62
CA LEU A 37 10.31 21.09 -17.03
C LEU A 37 9.88 22.10 -15.96
N GLY A 38 10.63 22.19 -14.87
CA GLY A 38 10.43 23.16 -13.80
C GLY A 38 11.66 23.26 -12.92
N SER A 39 11.95 24.44 -12.39
CA SER A 39 13.07 24.66 -11.47
C SER A 39 12.79 23.94 -10.14
N PRO A 40 13.70 23.07 -9.65
CA PRO A 40 13.54 22.47 -8.34
C PRO A 40 13.59 23.57 -7.26
N VAL A 41 12.67 23.52 -6.31
CA VAL A 41 12.75 24.34 -5.09
C VAL A 41 14.05 23.97 -4.37
N PRO A 42 14.93 24.93 -4.06
CA PRO A 42 16.18 24.64 -3.37
C PRO A 42 15.88 24.10 -1.97
N GLY A 43 16.28 22.84 -1.73
CA GLY A 43 16.10 22.14 -0.45
C GLY A 43 15.54 20.72 -0.54
N ALA A 44 15.09 20.26 -1.72
CA ALA A 44 14.73 18.87 -1.94
C ALA A 44 15.90 18.12 -2.58
N GLU A 45 16.64 17.39 -1.75
CA GLU A 45 17.60 16.37 -2.16
C GLU A 45 16.93 15.35 -3.09
N THR A 46 17.30 15.40 -4.37
CA THR A 46 16.87 14.44 -5.39
C THR A 46 17.64 13.14 -5.20
N SER A 47 17.10 12.24 -4.38
CA SER A 47 17.54 10.85 -4.36
C SER A 47 17.22 10.21 -5.72
N THR A 48 18.25 10.11 -6.56
CA THR A 48 18.27 9.25 -7.74
C THR A 48 18.22 7.79 -7.28
N ALA A 49 17.03 7.24 -7.11
CA ALA A 49 16.81 5.81 -7.02
C ALA A 49 16.10 5.34 -8.30
N SER A 50 16.91 4.96 -9.30
CA SER A 50 16.45 4.15 -10.43
C SER A 50 15.96 2.81 -9.90
N ALA A 51 14.64 2.62 -9.80
CA ALA A 51 14.03 1.32 -9.64
C ALA A 51 13.13 1.04 -10.86
N PRO A 52 13.35 -0.05 -11.61
CA PRO A 52 12.49 -0.39 -12.74
C PRO A 52 11.12 -0.82 -12.23
N ILE A 53 10.08 -0.07 -12.61
CA ILE A 53 8.67 -0.45 -12.42
C ILE A 53 8.30 -1.59 -13.37
N GLN A 54 8.44 -2.83 -12.90
CA GLN A 54 7.81 -3.99 -13.54
C GLN A 54 6.29 -3.92 -13.34
N SER A 55 5.58 -3.57 -14.41
CA SER A 55 4.13 -3.78 -14.53
C SER A 55 3.87 -5.25 -14.90
N SER A 56 3.73 -6.10 -13.89
CA SER A 56 3.13 -7.43 -13.99
C SER A 56 1.71 -7.37 -13.44
N ALA A 57 0.73 -7.35 -14.35
CA ALA A 57 -0.63 -7.75 -14.06
C ALA A 57 -0.63 -9.28 -13.85
N GLY A 58 -0.63 -9.69 -12.59
CA GLY A 58 -0.89 -11.05 -12.13
C GLY A 58 -1.71 -10.96 -10.84
N PRO A 59 -2.51 -11.97 -10.49
CA PRO A 59 -3.32 -11.94 -9.27
C PRO A 59 -2.39 -11.73 -8.08
N SER A 60 -2.62 -10.63 -7.35
CA SER A 60 -1.77 -10.15 -6.26
C SER A 60 -1.61 -11.24 -5.20
N THR A 61 -0.50 -11.96 -5.27
CA THR A 61 0.04 -12.71 -4.15
C THR A 61 0.63 -11.72 -3.15
N ALA A 62 0.37 -11.99 -1.88
CA ALA A 62 0.81 -11.30 -0.69
C ALA A 62 2.01 -10.35 -0.88
N GLN A 63 1.75 -9.05 -0.75
CA GLN A 63 2.75 -8.04 -0.41
C GLN A 63 3.53 -8.56 0.81
N PRO A 64 4.86 -8.33 0.92
CA PRO A 64 5.60 -8.68 2.13
C PRO A 64 4.84 -8.10 3.30
N ALA A 65 4.48 -8.97 4.24
CA ALA A 65 3.78 -8.62 5.46
C ALA A 65 4.71 -7.75 6.30
N SER A 66 4.85 -6.46 5.95
CA SER A 66 4.94 -5.43 6.96
C SER A 66 3.78 -5.75 7.88
N GLN A 67 4.06 -6.07 9.14
CA GLN A 67 3.09 -6.52 10.13
C GLN A 67 2.06 -5.40 10.31
N THR A 68 1.09 -5.31 9.41
CA THR A 68 -0.01 -4.37 9.51
C THR A 68 -0.75 -4.77 10.76
N PRO A 69 -0.85 -3.88 11.76
CA PRO A 69 -1.52 -4.18 13.00
C PRO A 69 -2.91 -4.72 12.68
N GLN A 70 -3.24 -5.90 13.18
CA GLN A 70 -4.56 -6.46 12.91
C GLN A 70 -5.56 -5.79 13.85
N VAL A 71 -6.61 -5.23 13.27
CA VAL A 71 -7.77 -4.74 14.02
C VAL A 71 -8.67 -5.93 14.32
N ASP A 72 -9.18 -6.03 15.54
CA ASP A 72 -10.19 -7.04 15.89
C ASP A 72 -11.52 -6.68 15.21
N ILE A 73 -12.00 -7.57 14.34
CA ILE A 73 -13.18 -7.33 13.50
C ILE A 73 -14.21 -8.40 13.83
N ASN A 74 -15.45 -7.99 14.11
CA ASN A 74 -16.55 -8.90 14.33
C ASN A 74 -17.32 -9.06 13.01
N PRO A 75 -17.32 -10.26 12.39
CA PRO A 75 -17.97 -10.48 11.10
C PRO A 75 -19.51 -10.37 11.16
N ALA A 76 -20.11 -10.35 12.36
CA ALA A 76 -21.54 -10.16 12.53
C ALA A 76 -21.98 -8.69 12.42
N LEU A 77 -21.05 -7.74 12.50
CA LEU A 77 -21.31 -6.31 12.42
C LEU A 77 -20.96 -5.75 11.04
N PRO A 78 -21.59 -4.64 10.61
CA PRO A 78 -21.24 -4.02 9.33
C PRO A 78 -19.79 -3.53 9.35
N THR A 79 -19.02 -3.96 8.34
CA THR A 79 -17.60 -3.64 8.19
C THR A 79 -17.39 -2.50 7.19
N LEU A 80 -16.50 -1.58 7.54
CA LEU A 80 -15.97 -0.49 6.73
C LEU A 80 -14.54 -0.82 6.29
N SER A 81 -14.20 -0.48 5.06
CA SER A 81 -12.83 -0.56 4.54
C SER A 81 -12.25 0.83 4.40
N LEU A 82 -11.14 1.10 5.07
CA LEU A 82 -10.43 2.38 5.06
C LEU A 82 -9.04 2.20 4.47
N ARG A 83 -8.62 3.16 3.64
CA ARG A 83 -7.24 3.25 3.19
C ARG A 83 -6.53 4.32 4.00
N ILE A 84 -5.57 3.91 4.81
CA ILE A 84 -4.80 4.81 5.65
C ILE A 84 -3.54 5.19 4.89
N GLN A 85 -3.32 6.49 4.68
CA GLN A 85 -2.12 7.04 4.08
C GLN A 85 -1.26 7.62 5.19
N LEU A 86 -0.13 6.97 5.46
CA LEU A 86 0.86 7.44 6.41
C LEU A 86 1.60 8.66 5.85
N ALA A 87 2.22 9.41 6.75
CA ALA A 87 3.02 10.58 6.40
C ALA A 87 4.26 10.25 5.54
N ASP A 88 4.81 9.04 5.68
CA ASP A 88 5.90 8.48 4.85
C ASP A 88 5.41 8.12 3.41
N GLY A 89 4.15 8.39 3.08
CA GLY A 89 3.55 8.07 1.79
C GLY A 89 3.08 6.62 1.64
N THR A 90 3.46 5.74 2.59
CA THR A 90 2.98 4.36 2.66
C THR A 90 1.47 4.31 2.83
N ARG A 91 0.82 3.39 2.10
CA ARG A 91 -0.64 3.23 2.12
C ARG A 91 -1.02 1.87 2.68
N LEU A 92 -1.74 1.87 3.80
CA LEU A 92 -2.17 0.67 4.50
C LEU A 92 -3.69 0.48 4.34
N PRO A 93 -4.15 -0.60 3.68
CA PRO A 93 -5.55 -0.96 3.72
C PRO A 93 -5.89 -1.54 5.10
N ALA A 94 -6.97 -1.07 5.70
CA ALA A 94 -7.44 -1.52 7.00
C ALA A 94 -8.96 -1.72 6.98
N ARG A 95 -9.45 -2.64 7.80
CA ARG A 95 -10.87 -2.93 7.96
C ARG A 95 -11.26 -2.67 9.40
N PHE A 96 -12.42 -2.03 9.58
CA PHE A 96 -12.97 -1.66 10.87
C PHE A 96 -14.47 -1.98 10.86
N ASN A 97 -15.07 -2.26 12.00
CA ASN A 97 -16.54 -2.23 12.11
C ASN A 97 -17.03 -0.77 12.18
N THR A 98 -18.30 -0.53 11.83
CA THR A 98 -18.95 0.80 11.97
C THR A 98 -18.99 1.31 13.40
N THR A 99 -18.88 0.42 14.40
CA THR A 99 -18.89 0.74 15.83
C THR A 99 -17.56 1.25 16.36
N HIS A 100 -16.47 1.13 15.60
CA HIS A 100 -15.16 1.61 16.03
C HIS A 100 -15.07 3.13 16.00
N SER A 101 -14.17 3.65 16.80
CA SER A 101 -13.91 5.08 16.94
C SER A 101 -12.74 5.54 16.07
N ILE A 102 -12.62 6.84 15.86
CA ILE A 102 -11.41 7.45 15.30
C ILE A 102 -10.19 7.12 16.16
N GLY A 103 -10.34 7.00 17.48
CA GLY A 103 -9.29 6.56 18.40
C GLY A 103 -8.66 5.24 17.99
N ASP A 104 -9.46 4.27 17.53
CA ASP A 104 -8.96 2.99 17.03
C ASP A 104 -8.10 3.15 15.77
N VAL A 105 -8.43 4.12 14.91
CA VAL A 105 -7.62 4.46 13.72
C VAL A 105 -6.31 5.12 14.14
N TYR A 106 -6.32 5.98 15.16
CA TYR A 106 -5.10 6.55 15.74
C TYR A 106 -4.20 5.45 16.31
N ASP A 107 -4.76 4.52 17.08
CA ASP A 107 -4.04 3.37 17.64
C ASP A 107 -3.45 2.47 16.54
N PHE A 108 -4.20 2.22 15.48
CA PHE A 108 -3.72 1.47 14.32
C PHE A 108 -2.50 2.16 13.68
N ILE A 109 -2.55 3.48 13.46
CA ILE A 109 -1.44 4.24 12.87
C ILE A 109 -0.21 4.24 13.80
N ALA A 110 -0.43 4.41 15.11
CA ALA A 110 0.64 4.39 16.10
C ALA A 110 1.37 3.05 16.16
N ARG A 111 0.63 1.93 16.02
CA ARG A 111 1.21 0.58 15.93
C ARG A 111 1.87 0.29 14.59
N ALA A 112 1.38 0.90 13.51
CA ALA A 112 1.86 0.65 12.16
C ALA A 112 3.14 1.45 11.82
N SER A 113 3.33 2.61 12.43
CA SER A 113 4.49 3.48 12.19
C SER A 113 5.10 3.98 13.50
N PRO A 114 6.34 3.60 13.84
CA PRO A 114 7.04 4.10 15.02
C PRO A 114 7.26 5.62 14.98
N ASP A 115 7.42 6.19 13.78
CA ASP A 115 7.66 7.63 13.58
C ASP A 115 6.50 8.50 14.08
N SER A 116 5.29 7.94 14.07
CA SER A 116 4.08 8.54 14.64
C SER A 116 4.21 8.86 16.15
N SER A 117 5.16 8.25 16.87
CA SER A 117 5.38 8.55 18.29
C SER A 117 6.29 9.76 18.52
N THR A 118 7.10 10.14 17.54
CA THR A 118 8.12 11.18 17.69
C THR A 118 7.57 12.58 17.42
N ARG A 119 6.60 12.69 16.51
CA ARG A 119 6.04 13.97 16.05
C ARG A 119 4.52 13.99 16.24
N ALA A 120 3.96 15.17 16.51
CA ALA A 120 2.51 15.35 16.57
C ALA A 120 1.87 15.28 15.17
N TRP A 121 0.75 14.55 15.06
CA TRP A 121 -0.02 14.41 13.83
C TRP A 121 -1.52 14.33 14.13
N VAL A 122 -2.31 14.56 13.10
CA VAL A 122 -3.77 14.45 13.09
C VAL A 122 -4.21 13.53 11.95
N VAL A 123 -5.28 12.77 12.16
CA VAL A 123 -5.97 12.05 11.10
C VAL A 123 -6.86 13.03 10.36
N ALA A 124 -6.61 13.22 9.07
CA ALA A 124 -7.38 14.10 8.21
C ALA A 124 -8.02 13.32 7.05
N THR A 125 -9.19 13.77 6.60
CA THR A 125 -9.80 13.32 5.35
C THR A 125 -9.43 14.28 4.22
N THR A 126 -9.37 13.81 2.96
CA THR A 126 -9.09 14.68 1.80
C THR A 126 -10.34 15.30 1.20
N PHE A 127 -11.50 14.62 1.24
CA PHE A 127 -12.77 15.09 0.68
C PHE A 127 -13.97 14.66 1.54
N PRO A 128 -14.65 15.60 2.22
CA PRO A 128 -14.22 16.98 2.46
C PRO A 128 -12.91 17.01 3.28
N SER A 129 -12.10 18.04 3.08
CA SER A 129 -10.89 18.23 3.89
C SER A 129 -11.27 18.58 5.32
N LYS A 130 -11.06 17.65 6.25
CA LYS A 130 -11.44 17.80 7.65
C LYS A 130 -10.42 17.10 8.54
N ASP A 131 -9.98 17.80 9.57
CA ASP A 131 -9.07 17.28 10.58
C ASP A 131 -9.89 16.66 11.73
N HIS A 132 -9.63 15.40 12.06
CA HIS A 132 -10.35 14.64 13.09
C HIS A 132 -9.56 14.64 14.40
N THR A 133 -9.80 15.65 15.22
CA THR A 133 -9.19 15.77 16.57
C THR A 133 -9.94 14.97 17.63
N ASP A 134 -11.25 14.76 17.44
CA ASP A 134 -12.08 14.01 18.38
C ASP A 134 -11.85 12.50 18.23
N LYS A 135 -11.23 11.88 19.24
CA LYS A 135 -10.93 10.44 19.22
C LYS A 135 -12.13 9.56 19.58
N SER A 136 -13.15 10.13 20.21
CA SER A 136 -14.37 9.41 20.62
C SER A 136 -15.38 9.24 19.50
N ALA A 137 -15.30 10.04 18.44
CA ALA A 137 -16.23 9.98 17.33
C ALA A 137 -16.19 8.63 16.60
N VAL A 138 -17.38 8.09 16.35
CA VAL A 138 -17.61 6.76 15.77
C VAL A 138 -17.54 6.80 14.25
N LEU A 139 -16.83 5.86 13.64
CA LEU A 139 -16.61 5.80 12.19
C LEU A 139 -17.93 5.68 11.39
N GLY A 140 -18.94 5.00 11.95
CA GLY A 140 -20.26 4.86 11.33
C GLY A 140 -21.10 6.15 11.31
N GLU A 141 -20.88 7.06 12.26
CA GLU A 141 -21.62 8.33 12.36
C GLU A 141 -21.06 9.40 11.41
N LEU A 142 -19.79 9.26 11.03
CA LEU A 142 -19.08 10.24 10.20
C LEU A 142 -19.40 10.04 8.73
N ASP A 143 -20.01 11.04 8.10
CA ASP A 143 -20.29 11.06 6.67
C ASP A 143 -19.06 10.75 5.80
N GLU A 144 -17.88 11.12 6.28
CA GLU A 144 -16.61 10.94 5.58
C GLU A 144 -16.11 9.48 5.57
N PHE A 145 -16.51 8.66 6.56
CA PHE A 145 -16.02 7.28 6.72
C PHE A 145 -17.12 6.21 6.65
N LYS A 146 -18.40 6.58 6.79
CA LYS A 146 -19.53 5.64 6.80
C LYS A 146 -19.70 4.79 5.54
N ARG A 147 -19.09 5.18 4.42
CA ARG A 147 -19.09 4.42 3.14
C ARG A 147 -17.72 3.81 2.81
N GLY A 148 -16.80 3.83 3.77
CA GLY A 148 -15.38 3.66 3.49
C GLY A 148 -14.77 4.94 2.93
N GLY A 149 -13.45 5.00 2.88
CA GLY A 149 -12.76 6.24 2.50
C GLY A 149 -11.26 6.19 2.71
N VAL A 150 -10.64 7.35 2.59
CA VAL A 150 -9.20 7.55 2.80
C VAL A 150 -8.99 8.39 4.05
N ALA A 151 -8.16 7.89 4.97
CA ALA A 151 -7.69 8.61 6.13
C ALA A 151 -6.21 8.94 5.91
N VAL A 152 -5.79 10.18 6.16
CA VAL A 152 -4.43 10.66 5.93
C VAL A 152 -3.82 11.08 7.25
N GLN A 153 -2.64 10.56 7.56
CA GLN A 153 -1.80 11.09 8.65
C GLN A 153 -1.16 12.39 8.17
N LYS A 154 -1.57 13.51 8.78
CA LYS A 154 -1.06 14.85 8.50
C LYS A 154 -0.27 15.33 9.70
N TRP A 155 0.98 15.71 9.49
CA TRP A 155 1.78 16.30 10.55
C TRP A 155 1.22 17.66 10.98
N VAL A 156 1.25 17.91 12.29
CA VAL A 156 0.95 19.21 12.89
C VAL A 156 2.25 20.03 13.00
#